data_AF-A0A519H721-F1
#
_entry.id   AF-A0A519H721-F1
#
_cell.length_a   1.000
_cell.length_b   1.000
_cell.length_c   1.000
_cell.angle_alpha   90.00
_cell.angle_beta   90.00
_cell.angle_gamma   90.00
#
_symmetry.space_group_name_H-M   'P 1'
#
loop_
_entity.id
_entity.type
_entity.pdbx_description
1 polymer ?
#
loop_
_entity_poly.entity_id
_entity_poly.type
_entity_poly.pdbx_seq_one_letter_code
_entity_poly.pdbx_strand_id
1 'polypeptide(L)'
;MAGKGVYKRSANDGPYGVSELADKFTEGYVFDTRGRLSLSKRLDHEWQTRVTTLYRRTAEVVESFTGHPVVVAYGTLLGLVREGAFLGHDDDFDACYVSSHTNGETVAFELQRIAFELINAGLFVKCHTTALHIYDREDRSARIDLFHLFFDSEGNLQAPFGVSSADGLTRSSWGSPKEAKISGHSVMVPENPEAVVEHFYGPTWRVPDPGFSWAVARSKRSSQARAGVLEPRLVEEVYWANRGGVLGQLLRPHRVHHGVDVLLSRARSQRSTHHHPRARLR
;
A
#
# COMPACT_ATOMS: atom_id res chain seq x y z
N MET A 1 19.19 -30.22 -25.65
CA MET A 1 17.93 -30.18 -26.42
C MET A 1 16.77 -30.00 -25.45
N ALA A 2 15.81 -29.15 -25.81
CA ALA A 2 14.85 -28.45 -24.95
C ALA A 2 14.01 -29.35 -24.02
N GLY A 3 14.01 -29.02 -22.72
CA GLY A 3 13.18 -29.67 -21.71
C GLY A 3 11.97 -28.81 -21.34
N LYS A 4 10.77 -29.29 -21.69
CA LYS A 4 9.47 -29.01 -21.07
C LYS A 4 9.12 -27.52 -20.86
N GLY A 5 8.76 -26.84 -21.94
CA GLY A 5 7.79 -25.74 -21.84
C GLY A 5 6.42 -26.34 -21.51
N VAL A 6 5.94 -26.17 -20.29
CA VAL A 6 4.57 -26.57 -19.92
C VAL A 6 3.62 -25.62 -20.65
N TYR A 7 3.13 -26.03 -21.82
CA TYR A 7 1.94 -25.45 -22.40
C TYR A 7 0.79 -25.69 -21.42
N LYS A 8 0.48 -24.70 -20.58
CA LYS A 8 -0.74 -24.72 -19.78
C LYS A 8 -1.92 -24.55 -20.75
N ARG A 9 -2.60 -25.66 -21.05
CA ARG A 9 -3.91 -25.63 -21.69
C ARG A 9 -4.94 -25.32 -20.61
N SER A 10 -5.86 -24.38 -20.85
CA SER A 10 -6.99 -24.20 -19.95
C SER A 10 -7.82 -25.50 -19.93
N ALA A 11 -8.35 -25.86 -18.77
CA ALA A 11 -9.18 -27.05 -18.65
C ALA A 11 -10.53 -26.89 -19.38
N ASN A 12 -10.98 -25.66 -19.53
CA ASN A 12 -12.23 -25.29 -20.18
C ASN A 12 -11.98 -24.20 -21.21
N ASP A 13 -12.82 -24.16 -22.25
CA ASP A 13 -12.89 -23.01 -23.14
C ASP A 13 -13.44 -21.79 -22.39
N GLY A 14 -12.99 -20.60 -22.79
CA GLY A 14 -13.56 -19.35 -22.29
C GLY A 14 -14.98 -19.13 -22.81
N PRO A 15 -15.75 -18.21 -22.21
CA PRO A 15 -17.14 -17.95 -22.60
C PRO A 15 -17.27 -17.22 -23.95
N TYR A 16 -16.16 -16.84 -24.58
CA TYR A 16 -16.14 -16.03 -25.80
C TYR A 16 -15.51 -16.79 -26.96
N GLY A 17 -16.16 -16.74 -28.12
CA GLY A 17 -15.58 -17.19 -29.38
C GLY A 17 -14.44 -16.27 -29.85
N VAL A 18 -13.64 -16.74 -30.81
CA VAL A 18 -12.49 -15.98 -31.35
C VAL A 18 -12.90 -14.62 -31.95
N SER A 19 -14.04 -14.58 -32.65
CA SER A 19 -14.56 -13.32 -33.21
C SER A 19 -14.96 -12.34 -32.11
N GLU A 20 -15.72 -12.81 -31.12
CA GLU A 20 -16.15 -11.98 -29.99
C GLU A 20 -14.96 -11.45 -29.18
N LEU A 21 -13.89 -12.26 -29.03
CA LEU A 21 -12.64 -11.82 -28.41
C LEU A 21 -11.96 -10.70 -29.22
N ALA A 22 -11.91 -10.84 -30.54
CA ALA A 22 -11.34 -9.82 -31.42
C ALA A 22 -12.13 -8.50 -31.35
N ASP A 23 -13.46 -8.58 -31.31
CA ASP A 23 -14.34 -7.42 -31.14
C ASP A 23 -14.08 -6.74 -29.78
N LYS A 24 -14.00 -7.54 -28.70
CA LYS A 24 -13.68 -7.01 -27.36
C LYS A 24 -12.31 -6.35 -27.28
N PHE A 25 -11.28 -6.89 -27.92
CA PHE A 25 -9.97 -6.22 -27.97
C PHE A 25 -10.03 -4.91 -28.74
N THR A 26 -10.85 -4.83 -29.79
CA THR A 26 -11.09 -3.57 -30.52
C THR A 26 -11.81 -2.55 -29.65
N GLU A 27 -12.72 -3.00 -28.77
CA GLU A 27 -13.40 -2.17 -27.76
C GLU A 27 -12.48 -1.77 -26.57
N GLY A 28 -11.23 -2.24 -26.55
CA GLY A 28 -10.25 -1.89 -25.51
C GLY A 28 -10.29 -2.78 -24.26
N TYR A 29 -10.90 -3.97 -24.34
CA TYR A 29 -10.76 -4.98 -23.31
C TYR A 29 -9.35 -5.58 -23.32
N VAL A 30 -8.87 -5.98 -22.15
CA VAL A 30 -7.58 -6.65 -21.94
C VAL A 30 -7.74 -7.78 -20.93
N PHE A 31 -6.80 -8.72 -20.94
CA PHE A 31 -6.70 -9.69 -19.85
C PHE A 31 -6.03 -9.06 -18.65
N ASP A 32 -6.63 -9.23 -17.48
CA ASP A 32 -6.01 -8.88 -16.20
C ASP A 32 -4.92 -9.89 -15.80
N THR A 33 -4.24 -9.63 -14.69
CA THR A 33 -3.20 -10.50 -14.13
C THR A 33 -3.69 -11.91 -13.75
N ARG A 34 -5.01 -12.14 -13.71
CA ARG A 34 -5.66 -13.43 -13.41
C ARG A 34 -6.23 -14.10 -14.66
N GLY A 35 -6.04 -13.50 -15.84
CA GLY A 35 -6.55 -13.98 -17.11
C GLY A 35 -8.05 -13.73 -17.34
N ARG A 36 -8.68 -12.84 -16.56
CA ARG A 36 -10.06 -12.41 -16.80
C ARG A 36 -10.07 -11.27 -17.81
N LEU A 37 -11.00 -11.31 -18.74
CA LEU A 37 -11.19 -10.24 -19.71
C LEU A 37 -11.98 -9.09 -19.07
N SER A 38 -11.44 -7.88 -19.10
CA SER A 38 -12.06 -6.67 -18.53
C SER A 38 -11.73 -5.44 -19.37
N LEU A 39 -12.55 -4.39 -19.28
CA LEU A 39 -12.23 -3.12 -19.94
C LEU A 39 -10.93 -2.58 -19.34
N SER A 40 -10.02 -2.13 -20.20
CA SER A 40 -8.75 -1.55 -19.76
C SER A 40 -8.98 -0.46 -18.73
N LYS A 41 -8.20 -0.45 -17.64
CA LYS A 41 -8.29 0.58 -16.60
C LYS A 41 -7.88 1.97 -17.06
N ARG A 42 -7.34 2.09 -18.27
CA ARG A 42 -7.17 3.38 -18.95
C ARG A 42 -8.48 3.95 -19.51
N LEU A 43 -9.44 3.09 -19.84
CA LEU A 43 -10.71 3.43 -20.48
C LEU A 43 -11.91 3.30 -19.53
N ASP A 44 -11.78 2.52 -18.45
CA ASP A 44 -12.83 2.29 -17.45
C ASP A 44 -12.97 3.48 -16.49
N HIS A 45 -13.55 4.59 -16.98
CA HIS A 45 -13.72 5.84 -16.23
C HIS A 45 -14.62 5.69 -14.99
N GLU A 46 -15.56 4.75 -15.02
CA GLU A 46 -16.42 4.46 -13.88
C GLU A 46 -15.58 3.84 -12.74
N TRP A 47 -14.75 2.85 -13.06
CA TRP A 47 -13.79 2.30 -12.09
C TRP A 47 -12.79 3.35 -11.61
N GLN A 48 -12.23 4.18 -12.50
CA GLN A 48 -11.30 5.26 -12.14
C GLN A 48 -11.93 6.20 -11.10
N THR A 49 -13.20 6.58 -11.31
CA THR A 49 -13.94 7.45 -10.38
C THR A 49 -14.20 6.77 -9.04
N ARG A 50 -14.66 5.51 -9.05
CA ARG A 50 -14.91 4.75 -7.82
C ARG A 50 -13.64 4.57 -6.99
N VAL A 51 -12.55 4.15 -7.62
CA VAL A 51 -11.30 3.87 -6.90
C VAL A 51 -10.63 5.13 -6.38
N THR A 52 -10.63 6.23 -7.14
CA THR A 52 -10.05 7.51 -6.68
C THR A 52 -10.89 8.18 -5.59
N THR A 53 -12.22 7.99 -5.62
CA THR A 53 -13.10 8.41 -4.52
C THR A 53 -12.80 7.63 -3.23
N LEU A 54 -12.62 6.31 -3.34
CA LEU A 54 -12.25 5.46 -2.21
C LEU A 54 -10.85 5.79 -1.67
N TYR A 55 -9.90 6.08 -2.57
CA TYR A 55 -8.56 6.57 -2.21
C TYR A 55 -8.64 7.84 -1.38
N ARG A 56 -9.39 8.87 -1.81
CA ARG A 56 -9.52 10.13 -1.06
C ARG A 56 -10.08 9.91 0.35
N ARG A 57 -11.15 9.12 0.48
CA ARG A 57 -11.75 8.79 1.79
C ARG A 57 -10.76 8.03 2.69
N THR A 58 -10.00 7.10 2.10
CA THR A 58 -8.96 6.36 2.81
C THR A 58 -7.85 7.30 3.28
N ALA A 59 -7.36 8.17 2.39
CA ALA A 59 -6.33 9.15 2.67
C ALA A 59 -6.74 10.08 3.81
N GLU A 60 -7.96 10.63 3.79
CA GLU A 60 -8.49 11.50 4.84
C GLU A 60 -8.44 10.85 6.23
N VAL A 61 -8.85 9.59 6.35
CA VAL A 61 -8.84 8.86 7.63
C VAL A 61 -7.41 8.58 8.10
N VAL A 62 -6.55 8.10 7.20
CA VAL A 62 -5.16 7.76 7.52
C VAL A 62 -4.36 9.01 7.88
N GLU A 63 -4.53 10.11 7.15
CA GLU A 63 -3.89 11.40 7.39
C GLU A 63 -4.35 11.99 8.72
N SER A 64 -5.64 11.93 9.02
CA SER A 64 -6.17 12.41 10.31
C SER A 64 -5.59 11.63 11.50
N PHE A 65 -5.33 10.33 11.33
CA PHE A 65 -4.77 9.48 12.39
C PHE A 65 -3.25 9.60 12.51
N THR A 66 -2.52 9.61 11.39
CA THR A 66 -1.05 9.51 11.37
C THR A 66 -0.36 10.86 11.24
N GLY A 67 -1.04 11.86 10.66
CA GLY A 67 -0.46 13.12 10.23
C GLY A 67 0.38 13.02 8.95
N HIS A 68 0.38 11.89 8.24
CA HIS A 68 1.17 11.67 7.02
C HIS A 68 0.27 11.43 5.81
N PRO A 69 0.61 12.01 4.64
CA PRO A 69 -0.15 11.82 3.42
C PRO A 69 -0.13 10.36 2.97
N VAL A 70 -1.25 9.91 2.39
CA VAL A 70 -1.30 8.63 1.68
C VAL A 70 -0.90 8.87 0.23
N VAL A 71 0.21 8.27 -0.20
CA VAL A 71 0.74 8.39 -1.57
C VAL A 71 0.43 7.14 -2.39
N VAL A 72 0.35 7.26 -3.71
CA VAL A 72 0.27 6.08 -4.58
C VAL A 72 1.59 5.32 -4.55
N ALA A 73 1.49 3.99 -4.60
CA ALA A 73 2.63 3.07 -4.48
C ALA A 73 2.54 1.97 -5.55
N TYR A 74 3.55 1.09 -5.59
CA TYR A 74 3.57 -0.14 -6.40
C TYR A 74 2.96 0.00 -7.81
N GLY A 75 1.95 -0.79 -8.16
CA GLY A 75 1.40 -0.88 -9.52
C GLY A 75 0.79 0.44 -9.97
N THR A 76 0.12 1.15 -9.05
CA THR A 76 -0.47 2.47 -9.34
C THR A 76 0.60 3.54 -9.58
N LEU A 77 1.65 3.60 -8.76
CA LEU A 77 2.77 4.51 -8.99
C LEU A 77 3.52 4.15 -10.28
N LEU A 78 3.74 2.86 -10.53
CA LEU A 78 4.39 2.37 -11.75
C LEU A 78 3.60 2.78 -13.00
N GLY A 79 2.28 2.60 -13.00
CA GLY A 79 1.42 3.06 -14.09
C GLY A 79 1.53 4.57 -14.31
N LEU A 80 1.41 5.35 -13.23
CA LEU A 80 1.50 6.80 -13.30
C LEU A 80 2.84 7.24 -13.91
N VAL A 81 3.96 6.70 -13.42
CA VAL A 81 5.30 7.10 -13.84
C VAL A 81 5.65 6.60 -15.23
N ARG A 82 5.31 5.34 -15.57
CA ARG A 82 5.70 4.70 -16.83
C ARG A 82 4.77 5.07 -17.97
N GLU A 83 3.48 5.23 -17.71
CA GLU A 83 2.42 5.30 -18.72
C GLU A 83 1.56 6.56 -18.60
N GLY A 84 1.74 7.38 -17.55
CA GLY A 84 0.92 8.56 -17.29
C GLY A 84 -0.53 8.25 -16.89
N ALA A 85 -0.86 6.98 -16.65
CA ALA A 85 -2.21 6.47 -16.42
C ALA A 85 -2.17 5.19 -15.58
N PHE A 86 -3.33 4.62 -15.24
CA PHE A 86 -3.38 3.27 -14.66
C PHE A 86 -2.80 2.23 -15.64
N LEU A 87 -2.16 1.19 -15.10
CA LEU A 87 -1.83 0.01 -15.90
C LEU A 87 -3.15 -0.61 -16.39
N GLY A 88 -3.30 -0.79 -17.70
CA GLY A 88 -4.58 -1.17 -18.29
C GLY A 88 -5.14 -2.51 -17.79
N HIS A 89 -4.27 -3.42 -17.38
CA HIS A 89 -4.60 -4.77 -16.93
C HIS A 89 -4.63 -4.93 -15.39
N ASP A 90 -4.46 -3.84 -14.64
CA ASP A 90 -4.49 -3.90 -13.17
C ASP A 90 -5.91 -4.05 -12.64
N ASP A 91 -6.06 -4.58 -11.43
CA ASP A 91 -7.37 -4.78 -10.79
C ASP A 91 -7.55 -4.04 -9.45
N ASP A 92 -6.52 -3.35 -8.99
CA ASP A 92 -6.52 -2.59 -7.75
C ASP A 92 -5.85 -1.22 -7.91
N PHE A 93 -5.78 -0.53 -6.78
CA PHE A 93 -5.09 0.73 -6.63
C PHE A 93 -4.22 0.60 -5.38
N ASP A 94 -2.92 0.71 -5.58
CA ASP A 94 -1.90 0.57 -4.57
C ASP A 94 -1.56 1.94 -3.98
N ALA A 95 -1.61 2.03 -2.66
CA ALA A 95 -1.26 3.23 -1.92
C ALA A 95 -0.41 2.89 -0.70
N CYS A 96 0.35 3.84 -0.19
CA CYS A 96 1.06 3.68 1.06
C CYS A 96 1.09 4.96 1.88
N TYR A 97 1.41 4.82 3.15
CA TYR A 97 1.84 5.93 3.99
C TYR A 97 3.20 5.60 4.59
N VAL A 98 3.95 6.63 5.01
CA VAL A 98 5.23 6.44 5.69
C VAL A 98 5.06 6.75 7.17
N SER A 99 5.20 5.73 8.01
CA SER A 99 5.13 5.86 9.46
C SER A 99 6.24 6.76 10.00
N SER A 100 5.95 7.45 11.10
CA SER A 100 6.97 8.14 11.91
C SER A 100 7.80 7.18 12.76
N HIS A 101 7.34 5.96 12.96
CA HIS A 101 8.06 4.95 13.72
C HIS A 101 9.22 4.40 12.90
N THR A 102 10.27 3.96 13.60
CA THR A 102 11.49 3.43 12.99
C THR A 102 11.71 1.94 13.24
N ASN A 103 10.73 1.29 13.90
CA ASN A 103 10.77 -0.11 14.30
C ASN A 103 9.58 -0.85 13.72
N GLY A 104 9.84 -1.99 13.07
CA GLY A 104 8.82 -2.75 12.36
C GLY A 104 7.63 -3.15 13.24
N GLU A 105 7.88 -3.68 14.45
CA GLU A 105 6.80 -4.16 15.33
C GLU A 105 5.81 -3.03 15.66
N THR A 106 6.33 -1.84 15.95
CA THR A 106 5.50 -0.66 16.25
C THR A 106 4.68 -0.23 15.04
N VAL A 107 5.26 -0.28 13.83
CA VAL A 107 4.55 0.06 12.59
C VAL A 107 3.46 -0.98 12.28
N ALA A 108 3.68 -2.27 12.58
CA ALA A 108 2.64 -3.30 12.44
C ALA A 108 1.43 -3.03 13.33
N PHE A 109 1.65 -2.60 14.59
CA PHE A 109 0.56 -2.15 15.47
C PHE A 109 -0.12 -0.87 14.95
N GLU A 110 0.63 0.06 14.38
CA GLU A 110 0.05 1.26 13.77
C GLU A 110 -0.88 0.92 12.60
N LEU A 111 -0.47 0.02 11.70
CA LEU A 111 -1.34 -0.42 10.60
C LEU A 111 -2.63 -1.07 11.12
N GLN A 112 -2.55 -1.87 12.19
CA GLN A 112 -3.74 -2.44 12.82
C GLN A 112 -4.68 -1.34 13.34
N ARG A 113 -4.14 -0.30 13.97
CA ARG A 113 -4.93 0.83 14.47
C ARG A 113 -5.57 1.61 13.33
N ILE A 114 -4.84 1.84 12.24
CA ILE A 114 -5.39 2.43 11.01
C ILE A 114 -6.57 1.60 10.50
N ALA A 115 -6.47 0.27 10.51
CA ALA A 115 -7.57 -0.59 10.12
C ALA A 115 -8.82 -0.36 10.97
N PHE A 116 -8.68 -0.19 12.29
CA PHE A 116 -9.80 0.14 13.16
C PHE A 116 -10.39 1.53 12.86
N GLU A 117 -9.57 2.54 12.61
CA GLU A 117 -10.05 3.88 12.24
C GLU A 117 -10.82 3.87 10.92
N LEU A 118 -10.33 3.14 9.91
CA LEU A 118 -11.03 2.96 8.63
C LEU A 118 -12.38 2.25 8.82
N ILE A 119 -12.45 1.23 9.67
CA ILE A 119 -13.70 0.53 10.01
C ILE A 119 -14.69 1.47 10.71
N ASN A 120 -14.21 2.28 11.66
CA ASN A 120 -15.01 3.28 12.37
C ASN A 120 -15.53 4.37 11.42
N ALA A 121 -14.76 4.73 10.39
CA ALA A 121 -15.15 5.65 9.33
C ALA A 121 -16.14 5.03 8.30
N GLY A 122 -16.62 3.81 8.54
CA GLY A 122 -17.63 3.16 7.72
C GLY A 122 -17.08 2.40 6.52
N LEU A 123 -15.76 2.23 6.40
CA LEU A 123 -15.16 1.41 5.34
C LEU A 123 -15.12 -0.07 5.74
N PHE A 124 -15.00 -0.95 4.75
CA PHE A 124 -14.75 -2.37 4.97
C PHE A 124 -13.27 -2.67 4.74
N VAL A 125 -12.61 -3.31 5.71
CA VAL A 125 -11.15 -3.52 5.67
C VAL A 125 -10.83 -5.01 5.78
N LYS A 126 -10.35 -5.63 4.72
CA LYS A 126 -9.74 -6.95 4.81
C LYS A 126 -8.26 -6.79 5.14
N CYS A 127 -7.90 -7.12 6.37
CA CYS A 127 -6.51 -7.06 6.83
C CYS A 127 -5.72 -8.27 6.30
N HIS A 128 -4.58 -7.98 5.71
CA HIS A 128 -3.54 -8.95 5.39
C HIS A 128 -2.29 -8.66 6.24
N THR A 129 -1.32 -9.57 6.23
CA THR A 129 -0.12 -9.43 7.06
C THR A 129 0.81 -8.30 6.62
N THR A 130 0.68 -7.81 5.38
CA THR A 130 1.54 -6.73 4.84
C THR A 130 0.78 -5.57 4.21
N ALA A 131 -0.56 -5.61 4.22
CA ALA A 131 -1.40 -4.60 3.59
C ALA A 131 -2.81 -4.64 4.17
N LEU A 132 -3.56 -3.56 3.99
CA LEU A 132 -5.00 -3.51 4.19
C LEU A 132 -5.67 -3.41 2.83
N HIS A 133 -6.57 -4.35 2.51
CA HIS A 133 -7.45 -4.22 1.35
C HIS A 133 -8.72 -3.51 1.80
N ILE A 134 -8.93 -2.31 1.29
CA ILE A 134 -9.98 -1.39 1.73
C ILE A 134 -11.01 -1.29 0.63
N TYR A 135 -12.27 -1.34 1.02
CA TYR A 135 -13.44 -1.28 0.15
C TYR A 135 -14.43 -0.29 0.72
N ASP A 136 -15.26 0.28 -0.16
CA ASP A 136 -16.52 0.83 0.32
C ASP A 136 -17.37 -0.31 0.91
N ARG A 137 -18.10 -0.01 1.98
CA ARG A 137 -18.86 -1.03 2.72
C ARG A 137 -20.08 -1.50 1.95
N GLU A 138 -20.74 -0.60 1.22
CA GLU A 138 -21.95 -0.87 0.44
C GLU A 138 -21.60 -1.32 -0.97
N ASP A 139 -20.54 -0.78 -1.58
CA ASP A 139 -20.06 -1.16 -2.90
C ASP A 139 -18.60 -1.67 -2.89
N ARG A 140 -18.42 -2.98 -3.01
CA ARG A 140 -17.10 -3.63 -3.03
C ARG A 140 -16.50 -3.79 -4.44
N SER A 141 -17.01 -3.05 -5.43
CA SER A 141 -16.55 -3.11 -6.82
C SER A 141 -15.17 -2.47 -7.05
N ALA A 142 -14.68 -1.68 -6.10
CA ALA A 142 -13.36 -1.06 -6.10
C ALA A 142 -12.59 -1.39 -4.82
N ARG A 143 -11.26 -1.41 -4.92
CA ARG A 143 -10.33 -1.78 -3.84
C ARG A 143 -9.12 -0.86 -3.83
N ILE A 144 -8.72 -0.44 -2.62
CA ILE A 144 -7.40 0.13 -2.34
C ILE A 144 -6.58 -0.88 -1.56
N ASP A 145 -5.35 -1.16 -1.99
CA ASP A 145 -4.37 -1.89 -1.19
C ASP A 145 -3.45 -0.85 -0.51
N LEU A 146 -3.63 -0.68 0.81
CA LEU A 146 -2.83 0.25 1.62
C LEU A 146 -1.66 -0.48 2.28
N PHE A 147 -0.45 -0.06 1.96
CA PHE A 147 0.80 -0.54 2.54
C PHE A 147 1.36 0.44 3.57
N HIS A 148 2.05 -0.06 4.58
CA HIS A 148 2.79 0.71 5.57
C HIS A 148 4.28 0.65 5.26
N LEU A 149 4.88 1.82 4.99
CA LEU A 149 6.31 1.97 4.87
C LEU A 149 6.86 2.69 6.09
N PHE A 150 8.14 2.56 6.34
CA PHE A 150 8.81 3.33 7.39
C PHE A 150 10.30 3.43 7.10
N PHE A 151 10.97 4.43 7.69
CA PHE A 151 12.44 4.48 7.68
C PHE A 151 12.96 3.91 8.98
N ASP A 152 13.92 3.00 8.93
CA ASP A 152 14.57 2.50 10.14
C ASP A 152 15.46 3.57 10.81
N SER A 153 16.12 3.19 11.91
CA SER A 153 17.04 4.08 12.62
C SER A 153 18.25 4.53 11.80
N GLU A 154 18.58 3.82 10.72
CA GLU A 154 19.66 4.16 9.80
C GLU A 154 19.18 5.03 8.63
N GLY A 155 17.87 5.29 8.55
CA GLY A 155 17.26 6.12 7.52
C GLY A 155 16.99 5.39 6.21
N ASN A 156 17.01 4.05 6.22
CA ASN A 156 16.69 3.21 5.07
C ASN A 156 15.20 2.88 5.04
N LEU A 157 14.58 2.98 3.87
CA LEU A 157 13.18 2.63 3.66
C LEU A 157 13.00 1.13 3.88
N GLN A 158 12.00 0.80 4.69
CA GLN A 158 11.57 -0.55 4.97
C GLN A 158 10.14 -0.73 4.45
N ALA A 159 9.95 -1.79 3.66
CA ALA A 159 8.66 -2.17 3.10
C ALA A 159 8.33 -3.62 3.51
N PRO A 160 7.41 -3.83 4.45
CA PRO A 160 6.99 -5.17 4.87
C PRO A 160 6.43 -6.03 3.74
N PHE A 161 5.74 -5.43 2.76
CA PHE A 161 5.34 -6.16 1.55
C PHE A 161 6.56 -6.62 0.74
N GLY A 162 7.57 -5.77 0.61
CA GLY A 162 8.85 -6.07 -0.02
C GLY A 162 9.18 -5.12 -1.16
N VAL A 163 10.41 -5.25 -1.66
CA VAL A 163 10.98 -4.50 -2.78
C VAL A 163 11.81 -5.45 -3.64
N SER A 164 12.14 -5.06 -4.87
CA SER A 164 12.99 -5.84 -5.77
C SER A 164 14.44 -5.37 -5.79
N SER A 165 14.71 -4.10 -5.47
CA SER A 165 16.07 -3.58 -5.45
C SER A 165 16.88 -4.14 -4.27
N ALA A 166 18.19 -4.32 -4.49
CA ALA A 166 19.17 -4.59 -3.44
C ALA A 166 19.64 -3.29 -2.76
N ASP A 167 19.52 -2.16 -3.45
CA ASP A 167 19.92 -0.85 -2.96
C ASP A 167 18.81 -0.24 -2.10
N GLY A 168 19.18 0.36 -0.98
CA GLY A 168 18.27 1.06 -0.09
C GLY A 168 17.77 2.39 -0.66
N LEU A 169 16.56 2.78 -0.30
CA LEU A 169 16.05 4.13 -0.56
C LEU A 169 16.08 4.94 0.74
N THR A 170 16.70 6.12 0.72
CA THR A 170 16.85 6.95 1.92
C THR A 170 15.70 7.95 2.07
N ARG A 171 15.56 8.51 3.28
CA ARG A 171 14.55 9.55 3.56
C ARG A 171 14.66 10.76 2.64
N SER A 172 15.88 11.18 2.30
CA SER A 172 16.09 12.31 1.38
C SER A 172 15.64 11.99 -0.05
N SER A 173 15.81 10.75 -0.50
CA SER A 173 15.36 10.32 -1.83
C SER A 173 13.83 10.19 -1.92
N TRP A 174 13.15 9.91 -0.80
CA TRP A 174 11.69 9.94 -0.73
C TRP A 174 11.13 11.36 -0.78
N GLY A 175 11.75 12.25 0.01
CA GLY A 175 11.42 13.67 0.01
C GLY A 175 10.06 14.02 0.63
N SER A 176 9.53 15.19 0.29
CA SER A 176 8.20 15.64 0.66
C SER A 176 7.19 15.25 -0.43
N PRO A 177 6.18 14.42 -0.13
CA PRO A 177 5.16 14.07 -1.11
C PRO A 177 4.50 15.29 -1.75
N LYS A 178 4.15 15.16 -3.03
CA LYS A 178 3.55 16.22 -3.84
C LYS A 178 2.31 15.74 -4.56
N GLU A 179 1.46 16.66 -4.97
CA GLU A 179 0.28 16.35 -5.77
C GLU A 179 0.68 16.02 -7.23
N ALA A 180 -0.02 15.05 -7.81
CA ALA A 180 0.04 14.69 -9.21
C ALA A 180 -1.37 14.32 -9.72
N LYS A 181 -1.48 14.01 -11.02
CA LYS A 181 -2.72 13.53 -11.63
C LYS A 181 -2.52 12.18 -12.28
N ILE A 182 -3.47 11.27 -12.08
CA ILE A 182 -3.59 10.01 -12.81
C ILE A 182 -4.95 9.94 -13.47
N SER A 183 -4.97 9.85 -14.80
CA SER A 183 -6.21 9.87 -15.60
C SER A 183 -7.15 11.04 -15.25
N GLY A 184 -6.57 12.21 -14.92
CA GLY A 184 -7.33 13.42 -14.54
C GLY A 184 -7.68 13.56 -13.06
N HIS A 185 -7.51 12.52 -12.23
CA HIS A 185 -7.80 12.56 -10.80
C HIS A 185 -6.56 12.94 -9.97
N SER A 186 -6.74 13.80 -8.97
CA SER A 186 -5.65 14.20 -8.05
C SER A 186 -5.26 13.07 -7.11
N VAL A 187 -3.95 12.87 -6.97
CA VAL A 187 -3.32 11.89 -6.07
C VAL A 187 -2.03 12.44 -5.50
N MET A 188 -1.58 11.92 -4.36
CA MET A 188 -0.26 12.21 -3.82
C MET A 188 0.77 11.20 -4.34
N VAL A 189 1.97 11.68 -4.67
CA VAL A 189 3.12 10.86 -5.08
C VAL A 189 4.34 11.20 -4.22
N PRO A 190 5.34 10.30 -4.11
CA PRO A 190 6.64 10.66 -3.56
C PRO A 190 7.29 11.83 -4.32
N GLU A 191 8.22 12.55 -3.69
CA GLU A 191 8.89 13.70 -4.35
C GLU A 191 9.66 13.26 -5.61
N ASN A 192 10.33 12.10 -5.50
CA ASN A 192 11.05 11.43 -6.58
C ASN A 192 10.40 10.08 -6.93
N PRO A 193 9.31 10.08 -7.73
CA PRO A 193 8.53 8.88 -7.97
C PRO A 193 9.29 7.83 -8.79
N GLU A 194 10.18 8.24 -9.71
CA GLU A 194 11.00 7.31 -10.50
C GLU A 194 11.97 6.51 -9.64
N ALA A 195 12.65 7.16 -8.69
CA ALA A 195 13.56 6.47 -7.76
C ALA A 195 12.81 5.48 -6.86
N VAL A 196 11.59 5.81 -6.45
CA VAL A 196 10.74 4.90 -5.66
C VAL A 196 10.29 3.70 -6.48
N VAL A 197 9.85 3.90 -7.72
CA VAL A 197 9.50 2.80 -8.63
C VAL A 197 10.71 1.90 -8.89
N GLU A 198 11.88 2.47 -9.13
CA GLU A 198 13.13 1.72 -9.31
C GLU A 198 13.49 0.91 -8.07
N HIS A 199 13.30 1.47 -6.87
CA HIS A 199 13.53 0.74 -5.64
C HIS A 199 12.56 -0.47 -5.50
N PHE A 200 11.28 -0.28 -5.82
CA PHE A 200 10.29 -1.35 -5.74
C PHE A 200 10.44 -2.44 -6.80
N TYR A 201 10.76 -2.08 -8.05
CA TYR A 201 10.74 -3.01 -9.19
C TYR A 201 12.13 -3.32 -9.77
N GLY A 202 13.19 -2.68 -9.28
CA GLY A 202 14.55 -2.83 -9.80
C GLY A 202 14.83 -1.96 -11.03
N PRO A 203 16.08 -1.93 -11.52
CA PRO A 203 16.55 -0.99 -12.54
C PRO A 203 15.88 -1.15 -13.92
N THR A 204 15.25 -2.29 -14.19
CA THR A 204 14.59 -2.60 -15.46
C THR A 204 13.10 -2.20 -15.51
N TRP A 205 12.58 -1.54 -14.47
CA TRP A 205 11.15 -1.23 -14.30
C TRP A 205 10.49 -0.51 -15.49
N ARG A 206 11.27 0.27 -16.25
CA ARG A 206 10.80 1.01 -17.43
C ARG A 206 10.34 0.09 -18.56
N VAL A 207 10.87 -1.13 -18.65
CA VAL A 207 10.48 -2.12 -19.65
C VAL A 207 9.48 -3.09 -19.00
N PRO A 208 8.25 -3.22 -19.51
CA PRO A 208 7.31 -4.21 -19.00
C PRO A 208 7.90 -5.62 -19.06
N ASP A 209 7.83 -6.34 -17.93
CA ASP A 209 8.24 -7.74 -17.82
C ASP A 209 6.98 -8.61 -17.62
N PRO A 210 6.49 -9.31 -18.68
CA PRO A 210 5.34 -10.21 -18.57
C PRO A 210 5.57 -11.39 -17.62
N GLY A 211 6.83 -11.72 -17.31
CA GLY A 211 7.22 -12.77 -16.38
C GLY A 211 7.35 -12.30 -14.93
N PHE A 212 7.12 -11.01 -14.65
CA PHE A 212 7.31 -10.46 -13.31
C PHE A 212 6.43 -11.18 -12.29
N SER A 213 7.07 -11.61 -11.20
CA SER A 213 6.38 -12.21 -10.07
C SER A 213 7.05 -11.79 -8.78
N TRP A 214 6.27 -11.24 -7.85
CA TRP A 214 6.73 -10.90 -6.51
C TRP A 214 7.27 -12.12 -5.73
N ALA A 215 6.89 -13.36 -6.10
CA ALA A 215 7.46 -14.55 -5.47
C ALA A 215 8.94 -14.75 -5.81
N VAL A 216 9.40 -14.23 -6.96
CA VAL A 216 10.77 -14.39 -7.47
C VAL A 216 11.56 -13.08 -7.36
N ALA A 217 10.93 -11.95 -7.73
CA ALA A 217 11.59 -10.65 -7.80
C ALA A 217 11.88 -10.04 -6.43
N ARG A 218 11.13 -10.42 -5.39
CA ARG A 218 11.26 -9.82 -4.06
C ARG A 218 12.63 -10.13 -3.46
N SER A 219 13.36 -9.07 -3.12
CA SER A 219 14.63 -9.17 -2.42
C SER A 219 14.43 -9.69 -0.99
N LYS A 220 15.50 -10.18 -0.39
CA LYS A 220 15.46 -10.64 1.00
C LYS A 220 15.13 -9.44 1.90
N ARG A 221 13.94 -9.45 2.51
CA ARG A 221 13.55 -8.45 3.52
C ARG A 221 14.64 -8.32 4.59
N SER A 222 14.85 -7.11 5.09
CA SER A 222 15.65 -6.86 6.29
C SER A 222 14.97 -7.46 7.54
N SER A 223 15.65 -7.45 8.69
CA SER A 223 15.01 -7.79 9.97
C SER A 223 13.87 -6.82 10.30
N GLN A 224 14.04 -5.52 10.06
CA GLN A 224 13.03 -4.50 10.32
C GLN A 224 11.79 -4.68 9.43
N ALA A 225 11.98 -4.86 8.12
CA ALA A 225 10.85 -5.10 7.21
C ALA A 225 10.08 -6.39 7.56
N ARG A 226 10.76 -7.43 8.05
CA ARG A 226 10.08 -8.63 8.58
C ARG A 226 9.30 -8.35 9.85
N ALA A 227 9.87 -7.58 10.78
CA ALA A 227 9.20 -7.20 12.01
C ALA A 227 7.96 -6.30 11.78
N GLY A 228 7.91 -5.63 10.62
CA GLY A 228 6.72 -4.88 10.18
C GLY A 228 5.59 -5.75 9.64
N VAL A 229 5.76 -7.06 9.49
CA VAL A 229 4.68 -7.96 9.07
C VAL A 229 3.73 -8.16 10.26
N LEU A 230 2.43 -7.97 10.06
CA LEU A 230 1.43 -8.15 11.11
C LEU A 230 1.35 -9.62 11.52
N GLU A 231 1.43 -9.87 12.82
CA GLU A 231 1.19 -11.17 13.42
C GLU A 231 -0.26 -11.62 13.17
N PRO A 232 -0.53 -12.93 12.98
CA PRO A 232 -1.87 -13.45 12.67
C PRO A 232 -2.96 -12.99 13.63
N ARG A 233 -2.63 -12.85 14.93
CA ARG A 233 -3.56 -12.35 15.94
C ARG A 233 -4.03 -10.92 15.65
N LEU A 234 -3.14 -10.03 15.20
CA LEU A 234 -3.52 -8.66 14.89
C LEU A 234 -4.48 -8.60 13.70
N VAL A 235 -4.24 -9.44 12.70
CA VAL A 235 -5.12 -9.62 11.53
C VAL A 235 -6.51 -10.13 11.96
N GLU A 236 -6.55 -11.10 12.87
CA GLU A 236 -7.79 -11.67 13.40
C GLU A 236 -8.64 -10.63 14.17
N GLU A 237 -8.00 -9.79 14.99
CA GLU A 237 -8.69 -8.72 15.71
C GLU A 237 -9.38 -7.74 14.75
N VAL A 238 -8.74 -7.38 13.63
CA VAL A 238 -9.35 -6.55 12.57
C VAL A 238 -10.51 -7.28 11.85
N TYR A 239 -10.35 -8.57 11.59
CA TYR A 239 -11.41 -9.38 10.99
C TYR A 239 -12.69 -9.36 11.85
N TRP A 240 -12.57 -9.53 13.17
CA TRP A 240 -13.71 -9.48 14.08
C TRP A 240 -14.32 -8.08 14.19
N ALA A 241 -13.50 -7.03 14.16
CA ALA A 241 -14.00 -5.66 14.14
C ALA A 241 -14.90 -5.35 12.92
N ASN A 242 -14.58 -5.91 11.74
CA ASN A 242 -15.44 -5.75 10.56
C ASN A 242 -16.80 -6.43 10.68
N ARG A 243 -16.87 -7.57 11.40
CA ARG A 243 -18.08 -8.38 11.55
C ARG A 243 -19.01 -7.84 12.64
N GLY A 244 -18.45 -7.21 13.68
CA GLY A 244 -19.15 -6.92 14.92
C GLY A 244 -20.12 -5.73 14.90
N GLY A 245 -20.04 -4.82 13.92
CA GLY A 245 -20.79 -3.55 13.99
C GLY A 245 -20.67 -2.87 15.37
N VAL A 246 -21.67 -2.07 15.76
CA VAL A 246 -21.72 -1.35 17.06
C VAL A 246 -21.56 -2.27 18.30
N LEU A 247 -21.76 -3.60 18.17
CA LEU A 247 -21.54 -4.56 19.27
C LEU A 247 -20.06 -4.92 19.51
N GLY A 248 -19.15 -4.61 18.59
CA GLY A 248 -17.70 -4.85 18.76
C GLY A 248 -17.04 -4.02 19.86
N GLN A 249 -17.72 -2.97 20.35
CA GLN A 249 -17.22 -2.14 21.46
C GLN A 249 -17.29 -2.85 22.83
N LEU A 250 -18.14 -3.88 22.98
CA LEU A 250 -18.35 -4.61 24.24
C LEU A 250 -17.37 -5.78 24.49
N LEU A 251 -16.59 -6.19 23.48
CA LEU A 251 -15.64 -7.30 23.58
C LEU A 251 -14.17 -6.83 23.61
N ARG A 252 -13.91 -5.60 24.04
CA ARG A 252 -12.53 -5.20 24.39
C ARG A 252 -12.11 -5.96 25.65
N PRO A 253 -11.07 -6.81 25.63
CA PRO A 253 -10.46 -7.23 26.87
C PRO A 253 -9.89 -5.99 27.56
N HIS A 254 -10.46 -5.64 28.71
CA HIS A 254 -9.80 -4.75 29.67
C HIS A 254 -8.43 -5.36 30.03
N ARG A 255 -7.37 -4.53 29.93
CA ARG A 255 -5.95 -4.80 30.23
C ARG A 255 -5.24 -5.53 29.08
N VAL A 256 -4.27 -4.91 28.39
CA VAL A 256 -2.96 -4.50 28.94
C VAL A 256 -2.52 -3.14 28.36
N HIS A 257 -2.65 -2.06 29.15
CA HIS A 257 -2.16 -0.72 28.78
C HIS A 257 -1.23 -0.19 29.87
N HIS A 258 -0.14 -0.89 30.20
CA HIS A 258 0.89 -0.36 31.12
C HIS A 258 2.33 -0.47 30.58
N GLY A 259 2.55 -1.06 29.39
CA GLY A 259 3.90 -1.22 28.82
C GLY A 259 4.26 -0.22 27.72
N VAL A 260 3.30 0.19 26.89
CA VAL A 260 3.58 0.93 25.63
C VAL A 260 3.46 2.46 25.81
N ASP A 261 2.59 2.93 26.72
CA ASP A 261 2.50 4.36 27.04
C ASP A 261 3.78 4.92 27.70
N VAL A 262 4.60 4.04 28.31
CA VAL A 262 5.92 4.38 28.85
C VAL A 262 6.96 4.58 27.72
N LEU A 263 6.82 3.87 26.61
CA LEU A 263 7.69 4.02 25.42
C LEU A 263 7.33 5.28 24.62
N LEU A 264 6.04 5.59 24.46
CA LEU A 264 5.57 6.77 23.72
C LEU A 264 5.78 8.09 24.48
N SER A 265 5.74 8.09 25.82
CA SER A 265 5.99 9.28 26.64
C SER A 265 7.49 9.64 26.75
N ARG A 266 8.39 8.64 26.75
CA ARG A 266 9.84 8.89 26.80
C ARG A 266 10.40 9.56 25.54
N ALA A 267 9.80 9.34 24.37
CA ALA A 267 10.19 10.02 23.13
C ALA A 267 9.85 11.52 23.12
N ARG A 268 8.81 11.94 23.86
CA ARG A 268 8.43 13.37 23.99
C ARG A 268 9.27 14.11 25.04
N SER A 269 9.75 13.43 26.07
CA SER A 269 10.52 14.03 27.17
C SER A 269 11.97 14.42 26.80
N GLN A 270 12.57 13.83 25.76
CA GLN A 270 13.97 14.09 25.40
C GLN A 270 14.19 15.33 24.51
N ARG A 271 13.12 16.03 24.10
CA ARG A 271 13.21 17.25 23.28
C ARG A 271 13.11 18.58 24.04
N SER A 272 13.11 18.57 25.38
CA SER A 272 12.86 19.79 26.19
C SER A 272 13.98 20.24 27.13
N THR A 273 15.24 19.86 26.90
CA THR A 273 16.34 20.34 27.77
C THR A 273 17.57 20.77 26.98
N HIS A 274 17.51 21.87 26.21
CA HIS A 274 18.70 22.61 25.78
C HIS A 274 18.41 24.10 25.50
N HIS A 275 18.94 24.97 26.39
CA HIS A 275 19.32 26.41 26.30
C HIS A 275 18.87 27.16 27.57
N HIS A 276 19.67 27.95 28.31
CA HIS A 276 20.98 28.58 28.10
C HIS A 276 21.60 28.93 29.48
N PRO A 277 22.93 28.98 29.64
CA PRO A 277 23.57 29.55 30.84
C PRO A 277 23.67 31.08 30.75
N ARG A 278 23.35 31.74 31.88
CA ARG A 278 23.55 33.19 32.09
C ARG A 278 25.03 33.54 32.07
N ALA A 279 25.41 34.48 31.22
CA ALA A 279 26.67 35.22 31.36
C ALA A 279 26.45 36.44 32.28
N ARG A 280 27.15 36.44 33.42
CA ARG A 280 27.57 37.66 34.12
C ARG A 280 29.03 37.88 33.77
N LEU A 281 29.42 39.11 33.46
CA LEU A 281 30.54 39.82 34.09
C LEU A 281 30.77 41.20 33.45
N ARG A 282 30.83 42.19 34.36
CA ARG A 282 31.44 43.53 34.31
C ARG A 282 30.78 44.60 33.44
#